data_AF-A0A953A7U0-F1
#
_entry.id   AF-A0A953A7U0-F1
#
_cell.length_a   1.000
_cell.length_b   1.000
_cell.length_c   1.000
_cell.angle_alpha   90.00
_cell.angle_beta   90.00
_cell.angle_gamma   90.00
#
_symmetry.space_group_name_H-M   'P 1'
#
loop_
_entity.id
_entity.type
_entity.pdbx_description
1 polymer ?
#
loop_
_entity_poly.entity_id
_entity_poly.type
_entity_poly.pdbx_seq_one_letter_code
_entity_poly.pdbx_strand_id
1 'polypeptide(L)'
;MTRFVKLAVTTLLVGYLLVVLGGAVRVAGAESGCGPGWVGCDGSLTPILSFPIAFDYFHRAFAAVETLLAVGLVVLAWRESRSRGLLLSLSGAALGLVLIQGVLGMVTAQPAAGAAVGTAHLALAELFLAVVALLALVASAGWLVPADWRSAGRRTSAGWLAIAAAVGVFALLSTGAYTALSGSGTACAGWPLCGDRVVPTGWTPVDIHLIHRWVASIATTLILALAIQVRRVRSDSPALVGLATGGAVLMVAQVFVGAANVWMDLNPVITTAHLAVATIVWGGVVSVAALDRMLPVSERVPAAQPARRVWRDYFVLTKPGVMALLLTTTLGAMLFAKAGLPPARILFWTLIGGALASGGAAAINHYLDRDIDRIMTRTRNRPVAGGRVTPVQALIFGVTLSVLSVYLMAVFVNTLAALLSLAGNLYYVVIYTMWLKRATPQNIVIGGVAGSIPPLVGWAAVTGNVGLPAIIMFIIVFAWTPPHFWALALFRSKTRDYAAAGVPMYPAVYGDAKTRQQIFIYTLLLVITSLLLVFPLQANGLLYFGIAAVLGGVFVHKAVLLLRRPAQQPLLARSLFMYSNYYLALLFLAMVVDRLVLA
;
A
#
# COMPACT_ATOMS: atom_id res chain seq x y z
N MET A 1 21.94 24.06 16.12
CA MET A 1 22.89 23.08 15.53
C MET A 1 24.30 23.63 15.64
N THR A 2 25.25 22.84 16.15
CA THR A 2 26.68 23.21 16.23
C THR A 2 27.30 23.28 14.83
N ARG A 3 28.50 23.88 14.70
CA ARG A 3 29.26 23.91 13.44
C ARG A 3 29.50 22.51 12.89
N PHE A 4 29.90 21.58 13.77
CA PHE A 4 30.09 20.17 13.44
C PHE A 4 28.82 19.50 12.88
N VAL A 5 27.67 19.70 13.53
CA VAL A 5 26.40 19.12 13.07
C VAL A 5 25.99 19.67 11.70
N LYS A 6 26.16 20.98 11.47
CA LYS A 6 25.90 21.57 10.16
C LYS A 6 26.78 20.93 9.09
N LEU A 7 28.09 20.79 9.36
CA LEU A 7 29.01 20.16 8.42
C LEU A 7 28.62 18.71 8.13
N ALA A 8 28.32 17.90 9.15
CA ALA A 8 27.95 16.49 8.97
C ALA A 8 26.66 16.32 8.16
N VAL A 9 25.66 17.19 8.37
CA VAL A 9 24.42 17.20 7.57
C VAL A 9 24.71 17.64 6.14
N THR A 10 25.55 18.67 5.94
CA THR A 10 25.98 19.09 4.59
C THR A 10 26.70 17.95 3.85
N THR A 11 27.66 17.28 4.49
CA THR A 11 28.34 16.11 3.93
C THR A 11 27.34 15.02 3.56
N LEU A 12 26.38 14.70 4.42
CA LEU A 12 25.36 13.70 4.10
C LEU A 12 24.52 14.06 2.87
N LEU A 13 24.12 15.33 2.76
CA LEU A 13 23.30 15.81 1.63
C LEU A 13 24.11 15.84 0.32
N VAL A 14 25.37 16.31 0.37
CA VAL A 14 26.24 16.34 -0.81
C VAL A 14 26.60 14.92 -1.25
N GLY A 15 26.93 14.02 -0.33
CA GLY A 15 27.15 12.61 -0.63
C GLY A 15 25.91 11.93 -1.24
N TYR A 16 24.69 12.24 -0.76
CA TYR A 16 23.46 11.72 -1.35
C TYR A 16 23.30 12.20 -2.80
N LEU A 17 23.49 13.51 -3.03
CA LEU A 17 23.44 14.08 -4.37
C LEU A 17 24.51 13.48 -5.29
N LEU A 18 25.70 13.20 -4.76
CA LEU A 18 26.79 12.55 -5.51
C LEU A 18 26.40 11.14 -5.95
N VAL A 19 25.78 10.33 -5.09
CA VAL A 19 25.29 8.98 -5.46
C VAL A 19 24.21 9.06 -6.54
N VAL A 20 23.26 9.99 -6.42
CA VAL A 20 22.19 10.17 -7.42
C VAL A 20 22.76 10.63 -8.75
N LEU A 21 23.69 11.60 -8.73
CA LEU A 21 24.38 12.10 -9.91
C LEU A 21 25.21 11.00 -10.58
N GLY A 22 25.93 10.18 -9.81
CA GLY A 22 26.70 9.05 -10.34
C GLY A 22 25.82 8.01 -11.02
N GLY A 23 24.64 7.72 -10.46
CA GLY A 23 23.63 6.89 -11.12
C GLY A 23 23.14 7.51 -12.44
N ALA A 24 22.90 8.82 -12.47
CA ALA A 24 22.47 9.52 -13.68
C ALA A 24 23.55 9.54 -14.77
N VAL A 25 24.83 9.77 -14.42
CA VAL A 25 26.00 9.66 -15.32
C VAL A 25 26.03 8.30 -15.99
N ARG A 26 25.85 7.24 -15.21
CA ARG A 26 25.90 5.87 -15.72
C ARG A 26 24.75 5.56 -16.68
N VAL A 27 23.53 5.92 -16.32
CA VAL A 27 22.37 5.63 -17.20
C VAL A 27 22.41 6.49 -18.47
N ALA A 28 23.08 7.63 -18.44
CA ALA A 28 23.34 8.47 -19.61
C ALA A 28 24.53 7.98 -20.48
N GLY A 29 25.28 6.95 -20.05
CA GLY A 29 26.49 6.47 -20.75
C GLY A 29 27.63 7.50 -20.75
N ALA A 30 27.67 8.38 -19.76
CA ALA A 30 28.60 9.50 -19.67
C ALA A 30 29.84 9.21 -18.80
N GLU A 31 29.96 8.01 -18.22
CA GLU A 31 30.98 7.66 -17.22
C GLU A 31 32.45 7.75 -17.68
N SER A 32 32.69 7.74 -18.99
CA SER A 32 34.03 7.87 -19.58
C SER A 32 34.21 9.20 -20.31
N GLY A 33 33.32 10.16 -20.09
CA GLY A 33 33.34 11.46 -20.77
C GLY A 33 34.67 12.21 -20.59
N CYS A 34 35.30 12.08 -19.42
CA CYS A 34 36.54 12.78 -19.07
C CYS A 34 37.80 11.90 -19.08
N GLY A 35 37.72 10.70 -19.65
CA GLY A 35 38.84 9.76 -19.70
C GLY A 35 39.26 9.22 -18.33
N PRO A 36 40.36 8.45 -18.26
CA PRO A 36 40.79 7.76 -17.04
C PRO A 36 41.49 8.65 -15.99
N GLY A 37 41.73 9.93 -16.30
CA GLY A 37 42.40 10.88 -15.39
C GLY A 37 41.58 11.20 -14.13
N TRP A 38 42.20 11.82 -13.12
CA TRP A 38 41.54 12.23 -11.87
C TRP A 38 41.52 13.76 -11.71
N VAL A 39 40.40 14.30 -11.20
CA VAL A 39 40.01 15.73 -11.07
C VAL A 39 39.78 16.49 -12.39
N GLY A 40 40.64 16.36 -13.39
CA GLY A 40 40.44 16.97 -14.72
C GLY A 40 39.79 16.05 -15.75
N CYS A 41 39.40 16.60 -16.89
CA CYS A 41 39.06 15.84 -18.11
C CYS A 41 40.25 15.92 -19.06
N ASP A 42 40.93 14.79 -19.26
CA ASP A 42 42.18 14.70 -20.05
C ASP A 42 43.25 15.75 -19.65
N GLY A 43 43.35 16.02 -18.35
CA GLY A 43 44.31 16.99 -17.80
C GLY A 43 43.85 18.45 -17.79
N SER A 44 42.69 18.77 -18.37
CA SER A 44 42.11 20.12 -18.30
C SER A 44 41.14 20.28 -17.13
N LEU A 45 41.29 21.38 -16.38
CA LEU A 45 40.34 21.80 -15.34
C LEU A 45 39.17 22.63 -15.89
N THR A 46 39.28 23.10 -17.13
CA THR A 46 38.23 23.88 -17.83
C THR A 46 37.98 23.24 -19.20
N PRO A 47 37.39 22.03 -19.26
CA PRO A 47 37.12 21.35 -20.51
C PRO A 47 35.99 22.04 -21.29
N ILE A 48 35.94 21.81 -22.60
CA ILE A 48 34.80 22.21 -23.42
C ILE A 48 33.63 21.31 -23.04
N LEU A 49 32.55 21.92 -22.53
CA LEU A 49 31.40 21.21 -21.98
C LEU A 49 30.47 20.73 -23.09
N SER A 50 30.70 19.50 -23.56
CA SER A 50 29.67 18.70 -24.26
C SER A 50 28.87 17.87 -23.25
N PHE A 51 27.69 17.37 -23.62
CA PHE A 51 26.77 16.72 -22.68
C PHE A 51 27.41 15.57 -21.86
N PRO A 52 28.12 14.58 -22.45
CA PRO A 52 28.77 13.51 -21.66
C PRO A 52 29.93 14.01 -20.80
N ILE A 53 30.74 14.96 -21.32
CA ILE A 53 31.89 15.53 -20.61
C ILE A 53 31.41 16.33 -19.39
N ALA A 54 30.36 17.14 -19.56
CA ALA A 54 29.80 17.94 -18.48
C ALA A 54 29.30 17.08 -17.32
N PHE A 55 28.57 16.00 -17.63
CA PHE A 55 28.02 15.11 -16.60
C PHE A 55 29.10 14.41 -15.77
N ASP A 56 30.13 13.85 -16.42
CA ASP A 56 31.27 13.22 -15.74
C ASP A 56 32.10 14.25 -14.95
N TYR A 57 32.41 15.41 -15.56
CA TYR A 57 33.15 16.48 -14.91
C TYR A 57 32.47 16.99 -13.64
N PHE A 58 31.16 17.28 -13.69
CA PHE A 58 30.42 17.73 -12.50
C PHE A 58 30.35 16.65 -11.42
N HIS A 59 30.21 15.37 -11.79
CA HIS A 59 30.26 14.28 -10.83
C HIS A 59 31.62 14.21 -10.10
N ARG A 60 32.75 14.33 -10.83
CA ARG A 60 34.10 14.38 -10.25
C ARG A 60 34.32 15.61 -9.37
N ALA A 61 33.82 16.77 -9.79
CA ALA A 61 33.89 18.00 -9.01
C ALA A 61 33.13 17.86 -7.68
N PHE A 62 31.93 17.27 -7.69
CA PHE A 62 31.18 16.98 -6.47
C PHE A 62 31.91 15.98 -5.56
N ALA A 63 32.57 14.97 -6.12
CA ALA A 63 33.39 14.03 -5.34
C ALA A 63 34.59 14.72 -4.66
N ALA A 64 35.22 15.70 -5.32
CA ALA A 64 36.28 16.51 -4.72
C ALA A 64 35.74 17.38 -3.57
N VAL A 65 34.58 18.01 -3.75
CA VAL A 65 33.89 18.75 -2.67
C VAL A 65 33.59 17.82 -1.49
N GLU A 66 33.06 16.62 -1.75
CA GLU A 66 32.74 15.65 -0.71
C GLU A 66 33.99 15.23 0.09
N THR A 67 35.12 15.05 -0.59
CA THR A 67 36.41 14.75 0.05
C THR A 67 36.85 15.90 0.97
N LEU A 68 36.72 17.15 0.53
CA LEU A 68 37.04 18.32 1.36
C LEU A 68 36.12 18.43 2.58
N LEU A 69 34.83 18.13 2.42
CA LEU A 69 33.88 18.09 3.54
C LEU A 69 34.26 16.99 4.54
N ALA A 70 34.66 15.81 4.09
CA ALA A 70 35.13 14.72 4.95
C ALA A 70 36.41 15.08 5.72
N VAL A 71 37.37 15.77 5.08
CA VAL A 71 38.56 16.32 5.76
C VAL A 71 38.12 17.34 6.82
N GLY A 72 37.19 18.23 6.49
CA GLY A 72 36.62 19.20 7.42
C GLY A 72 35.98 18.53 8.66
N LEU A 73 35.29 17.40 8.48
CA LEU A 73 34.74 16.61 9.58
C LEU A 73 35.83 16.09 10.52
N VAL A 74 36.93 15.54 9.99
CA VAL A 74 38.06 15.07 10.81
C VAL A 74 38.70 16.23 11.57
N VAL A 75 38.94 17.37 10.90
CA VAL A 75 39.55 18.56 11.52
C VAL A 75 38.66 19.11 12.65
N LEU A 76 37.36 19.29 12.40
CA LEU A 76 36.45 19.77 13.44
C LEU A 76 36.25 18.75 14.56
N ALA A 77 36.21 17.45 14.26
CA ALA A 77 36.13 16.41 15.29
C ALA A 77 37.35 16.46 16.20
N TRP A 78 38.55 16.64 15.64
CA TRP A 78 39.80 16.75 16.39
C TRP A 78 39.88 18.04 17.20
N ARG A 79 39.43 19.18 16.66
CA ARG A 79 39.48 20.49 17.34
C ARG A 79 38.41 20.65 18.43
N GLU A 80 37.17 20.29 18.12
CA GLU A 80 36.00 20.62 18.97
C GLU A 80 35.49 19.40 19.77
N SER A 81 35.87 18.18 19.40
CA SER A 81 35.30 16.94 19.96
C SER A 81 36.35 15.88 20.29
N ARG A 82 37.58 16.31 20.63
CA ARG A 82 38.71 15.40 20.94
C ARG A 82 38.41 14.41 22.07
N SER A 83 37.60 14.81 23.05
CA SER A 83 37.15 13.94 24.15
C SER A 83 36.07 12.95 23.75
N ARG A 84 35.44 13.10 22.58
CA ARG A 84 34.37 12.23 22.06
C ARG A 84 34.93 11.28 21.00
N GLY A 85 35.66 10.25 21.43
CA GLY A 85 36.37 9.31 20.55
C GLY A 85 35.52 8.65 19.44
N LEU A 86 34.21 8.48 19.65
CA LEU A 86 33.30 7.96 18.61
C LEU A 86 33.13 8.91 17.42
N LEU A 87 33.01 10.23 17.66
CA LEU A 87 32.89 11.22 16.58
C LEU A 87 34.18 11.30 15.76
N LEU A 88 35.33 11.21 16.43
CA LEU A 88 36.63 11.19 15.77
C LEU A 88 36.80 9.91 14.91
N SER A 89 36.44 8.75 15.47
CA SER A 89 36.51 7.47 14.75
C SER A 89 35.59 7.43 13.52
N LEU A 90 34.33 7.87 13.66
CA LEU A 90 33.40 7.92 12.53
C LEU A 90 33.83 8.92 11.46
N SER A 91 34.38 10.08 11.86
CA SER A 91 34.92 11.06 10.90
C SER A 91 36.13 10.51 10.14
N GLY A 92 37.04 9.82 10.83
CA GLY A 92 38.18 9.16 10.20
C GLY A 92 37.76 8.02 9.26
N ALA A 93 36.75 7.23 9.65
CA ALA A 93 36.20 6.18 8.80
C ALA A 93 35.54 6.75 7.54
N ALA A 94 34.79 7.86 7.65
CA ALA A 94 34.21 8.54 6.49
C ALA A 94 35.30 9.03 5.51
N LEU A 95 36.38 9.64 6.03
CA LEU A 95 37.52 10.04 5.20
C LEU A 95 38.20 8.84 4.52
N GLY A 96 38.42 7.75 5.25
CA GLY A 96 38.99 6.54 4.67
C GLY A 96 38.13 5.95 3.55
N LEU A 97 36.81 5.89 3.75
CA LEU A 97 35.87 5.36 2.77
C LEU A 97 35.81 6.21 1.49
N VAL A 98 35.77 7.55 1.59
CA VAL A 98 35.74 8.42 0.40
C VAL A 98 37.05 8.36 -0.39
N LEU A 99 38.20 8.22 0.29
CA LEU A 99 39.50 8.05 -0.39
C LEU A 99 39.57 6.71 -1.13
N ILE A 100 39.13 5.61 -0.51
CA ILE A 100 39.05 4.30 -1.17
C ILE A 100 38.07 4.35 -2.35
N GLN A 101 36.93 5.04 -2.18
CA GLN A 101 35.94 5.21 -3.24
C GLN A 101 36.50 6.01 -4.42
N GLY A 102 37.32 7.04 -4.19
CA GLY A 102 38.02 7.76 -5.26
C GLY A 102 38.97 6.87 -6.07
N VAL A 103 39.73 5.99 -5.40
CA VAL A 103 40.60 5.00 -6.06
C VAL A 103 39.77 4.02 -6.90
N LEU A 104 38.72 3.46 -6.31
CA LEU A 104 37.85 2.53 -7.02
C LEU A 104 37.10 3.20 -8.18
N GLY A 105 36.76 4.49 -8.05
CA GLY A 105 36.15 5.31 -9.09
C GLY A 105 37.03 5.40 -10.35
N MET A 106 38.35 5.59 -10.18
CA MET A 106 39.30 5.55 -11.29
C MET A 106 39.31 4.20 -12.00
N VAL A 107 39.17 3.09 -11.25
CA VAL A 107 39.08 1.76 -11.84
C VAL A 107 37.77 1.58 -12.61
N THR A 108 36.64 2.07 -12.07
CA THR A 108 35.33 1.98 -12.75
C THR A 108 35.23 2.76 -14.05
N ALA A 109 36.04 3.80 -14.23
CA ALA A 109 36.10 4.59 -15.47
C ALA A 109 36.81 3.84 -16.62
N GLN A 110 37.41 2.67 -16.36
CA GLN A 110 38.10 1.88 -17.38
C GLN A 110 37.10 0.99 -18.14
N PRO A 111 37.23 0.84 -19.47
CA PRO A 111 36.34 -0.01 -20.27
C PRO A 111 36.29 -1.49 -19.82
N ALA A 112 37.35 -1.98 -19.18
CA ALA A 112 37.44 -3.36 -18.68
C ALA A 112 36.81 -3.57 -17.29
N ALA A 113 36.27 -2.52 -16.65
CA ALA A 113 35.66 -2.63 -15.33
C ALA A 113 34.37 -3.44 -15.40
N GLY A 114 34.40 -4.67 -14.89
CA GLY A 114 33.24 -5.55 -14.82
C GLY A 114 32.18 -5.07 -13.81
N ALA A 115 30.97 -5.63 -13.92
CA ALA A 115 29.83 -5.29 -13.06
C ALA A 115 30.12 -5.40 -11.54
N ALA A 116 31.01 -6.31 -11.15
CA ALA A 116 31.43 -6.47 -9.75
C ALA A 116 32.16 -5.24 -9.20
N VAL A 117 33.03 -4.61 -10.01
CA VAL A 117 33.81 -3.43 -9.60
C VAL A 117 32.88 -2.22 -9.41
N GLY A 118 31.96 -1.99 -10.37
CA GLY A 118 30.96 -0.92 -10.23
C GLY A 118 29.97 -1.18 -9.08
N THR A 119 29.64 -2.45 -8.80
CA THR A 119 28.81 -2.81 -7.64
C THR A 119 29.53 -2.51 -6.33
N ALA A 120 30.82 -2.86 -6.24
CA ALA A 120 31.65 -2.55 -5.08
C ALA A 120 31.80 -1.04 -4.86
N HIS A 121 31.88 -0.27 -5.95
CA HIS A 121 31.95 1.19 -5.93
C HIS A 121 30.68 1.81 -5.32
N LEU A 122 29.49 1.41 -5.78
CA LEU A 122 28.24 1.86 -5.16
C LEU A 122 28.13 1.40 -3.71
N ALA A 123 28.47 0.13 -3.42
CA ALA A 123 28.41 -0.41 -2.06
C ALA A 123 29.27 0.38 -1.07
N LEU A 124 30.48 0.80 -1.47
CA LEU A 124 31.34 1.67 -0.67
C LEU A 124 30.76 3.07 -0.47
N ALA A 125 30.16 3.66 -1.51
CA ALA A 125 29.48 4.95 -1.40
C ALA A 125 28.30 4.89 -0.41
N GLU A 126 27.54 3.79 -0.43
CA GLU A 126 26.42 3.57 0.50
C GLU A 126 26.91 3.32 1.94
N LEU A 127 28.06 2.65 2.12
CA LEU A 127 28.72 2.55 3.44
C LEU A 127 29.18 3.91 3.96
N PHE A 128 29.77 4.73 3.10
CA PHE A 128 30.15 6.10 3.43
C PHE A 128 28.92 6.90 3.89
N LEU A 129 27.82 6.87 3.14
CA LEU A 129 26.57 7.54 3.54
C LEU A 129 26.02 7.04 4.87
N ALA A 130 26.08 5.73 5.14
CA ALA A 130 25.68 5.20 6.43
C ALA A 130 26.54 5.73 7.58
N VAL A 131 27.86 5.78 7.40
CA VAL A 131 28.79 6.32 8.42
C VAL A 131 28.52 7.81 8.66
N VAL A 132 28.33 8.61 7.61
CA VAL A 132 28.04 10.05 7.75
C VAL A 132 26.66 10.28 8.36
N ALA A 133 25.65 9.47 8.03
CA ALA A 133 24.33 9.53 8.66
C ALA A 133 24.42 9.22 10.17
N LEU A 134 25.16 8.17 10.54
CA LEU A 134 25.44 7.85 11.95
C LEU A 134 26.18 9.00 12.65
N LEU A 135 27.18 9.60 11.99
CA LEU A 135 27.92 10.73 12.53
C LEU A 135 27.00 11.94 12.77
N ALA A 136 26.16 12.29 11.79
CA ALA A 136 25.20 13.38 11.90
C ALA A 136 24.20 13.14 13.04
N LEU A 137 23.71 11.90 13.20
CA LEU A 137 22.83 11.51 14.29
C LEU A 137 23.52 11.61 15.65
N VAL A 138 24.71 11.01 15.83
CA VAL A 138 25.46 11.04 17.10
C VAL A 138 25.86 12.47 17.47
N ALA A 139 26.25 13.29 16.50
CA ALA A 139 26.58 14.69 16.73
C ALA A 139 25.36 15.51 17.15
N SER A 140 24.19 15.23 16.55
CA SER A 140 22.91 15.86 16.90
C SER A 140 22.34 15.35 18.22
N ALA A 141 22.70 14.13 18.60
CA ALA A 141 22.21 13.42 19.78
C ALA A 141 22.60 14.10 21.11
N GLY A 142 23.58 15.01 21.13
CA GLY A 142 23.86 15.83 22.34
C GLY A 142 22.67 16.67 22.83
N TRP A 143 21.63 16.84 21.99
CA TRP A 143 20.34 17.45 22.35
C TRP A 143 19.22 16.43 22.63
N LEU A 144 19.38 15.17 22.26
CA LEU A 144 18.32 14.13 22.23
C LEU A 144 18.62 12.90 23.11
N VAL A 145 19.88 12.69 23.51
CA VAL A 145 20.38 11.46 24.13
C VAL A 145 21.19 11.81 25.38
N PRO A 146 20.86 11.24 26.55
CA PRO A 146 21.59 11.43 27.80
C PRO A 146 23.09 11.05 27.72
N ALA A 147 23.93 11.69 28.55
CA ALA A 147 25.39 11.50 28.57
C ALA A 147 25.84 10.06 28.86
N ASP A 148 24.95 9.23 29.41
CA ASP A 148 25.14 7.87 29.88
C ASP A 148 24.48 6.79 28.99
N TRP A 149 24.22 7.08 27.71
CA TRP A 149 23.58 6.14 26.78
C TRP A 149 24.25 4.75 26.68
N ARG A 150 25.56 4.66 26.99
CA ARG A 150 26.30 3.40 27.02
C ARG A 150 25.84 2.45 28.14
N SER A 151 25.23 2.98 29.19
CA SER A 151 24.67 2.21 30.33
C SER A 151 23.14 2.04 30.27
N ALA A 152 22.44 2.69 29.33
CA ALA A 152 20.99 2.87 29.39
C ALA A 152 20.12 1.88 28.57
N GLY A 153 20.68 0.98 27.76
CA GLY A 153 19.89 0.24 26.76
C GLY A 153 19.78 -1.27 26.97
N ARG A 154 18.66 -1.77 27.49
CA ARG A 154 18.24 -3.17 27.22
C ARG A 154 18.01 -3.33 25.72
N ARG A 155 18.68 -4.31 25.08
CA ARG A 155 18.47 -4.64 23.66
C ARG A 155 17.01 -5.05 23.45
N THR A 156 16.28 -4.31 22.60
CA THR A 156 14.93 -4.69 22.19
C THR A 156 15.01 -5.69 21.02
N SER A 157 13.92 -6.42 20.79
CA SER A 157 13.77 -7.24 19.57
C SER A 157 13.65 -6.38 18.30
N ALA A 158 13.31 -5.09 18.39
CA ALA A 158 13.33 -4.18 17.24
C ALA A 158 14.76 -3.88 16.78
N GLY A 159 15.72 -3.76 17.70
CA GLY A 159 17.12 -3.49 17.35
C GLY A 159 17.77 -4.58 16.50
N TRP A 160 17.53 -5.85 16.80
CA TRP A 160 18.04 -6.96 15.98
C TRP A 160 17.38 -7.01 14.61
N LEU A 161 16.07 -6.75 14.55
CA LEU A 161 15.33 -6.68 13.29
C LEU A 161 15.77 -5.49 12.44
N ALA A 162 16.16 -4.37 13.06
CA ALA A 162 16.68 -3.19 12.37
C ALA A 162 18.03 -3.47 11.70
N ILE A 163 18.90 -4.22 12.35
CA ILE A 163 20.17 -4.67 11.76
C ILE A 163 19.90 -5.63 10.60
N ALA A 164 19.02 -6.60 10.78
CA ALA A 164 18.66 -7.54 9.73
C ALA A 164 18.08 -6.81 8.51
N ALA A 165 17.20 -5.83 8.74
CA ALA A 165 16.67 -4.97 7.69
C ALA A 165 17.77 -4.15 7.00
N ALA A 166 18.72 -3.58 7.75
CA ALA A 166 19.85 -2.86 7.18
C ALA A 166 20.71 -3.76 6.28
N VAL A 167 21.08 -4.95 6.75
CA VAL A 167 21.82 -5.94 5.95
C VAL A 167 21.04 -6.33 4.70
N GLY A 168 19.72 -6.54 4.82
CA GLY A 168 18.84 -6.85 3.69
C GLY A 168 18.78 -5.74 2.65
N VAL A 169 18.68 -4.47 3.08
CA VAL A 169 18.68 -3.31 2.18
C VAL A 169 20.03 -3.11 1.51
N PHE A 170 21.12 -3.34 2.24
CA PHE A 170 22.47 -3.28 1.67
C PHE A 170 22.66 -4.34 0.58
N ALA A 171 22.25 -5.58 0.84
CA ALA A 171 22.23 -6.64 -0.16
C ALA A 171 21.31 -6.30 -1.35
N LEU A 172 20.17 -5.64 -1.10
CA LEU A 172 19.28 -5.17 -2.15
C LEU A 172 19.93 -4.12 -3.05
N LEU A 173 20.62 -3.13 -2.47
CA LEU A 173 21.38 -2.12 -3.20
C LEU A 173 22.48 -2.78 -4.06
N SER A 174 23.24 -3.72 -3.48
CA SER A 174 24.30 -4.42 -4.21
C SER A 174 23.75 -5.27 -5.37
N THR A 175 22.69 -6.05 -5.13
CA THR A 175 22.08 -6.86 -6.21
C THR A 175 21.41 -6.01 -7.28
N GLY A 176 20.83 -4.86 -6.92
CA GLY A 176 20.28 -3.89 -7.88
C GLY A 176 21.36 -3.28 -8.76
N ALA A 177 22.48 -2.84 -8.16
CA ALA A 177 23.63 -2.33 -8.88
C ALA A 177 24.21 -3.38 -9.83
N TYR A 178 24.39 -4.62 -9.36
CA TYR A 178 24.89 -5.70 -10.19
C TYR A 178 23.94 -6.02 -11.36
N THR A 179 22.62 -6.00 -11.12
CA THR A 179 21.61 -6.21 -12.16
C THR A 179 21.71 -5.15 -13.26
N ALA A 180 21.85 -3.88 -12.88
CA ALA A 180 22.02 -2.78 -13.84
C ALA A 180 23.36 -2.88 -14.59
N LEU A 181 24.47 -3.12 -13.87
CA LEU A 181 25.83 -3.09 -14.43
C LEU A 181 26.19 -4.33 -15.25
N SER A 182 25.53 -5.46 -15.03
CA SER A 182 25.71 -6.68 -15.82
C SER A 182 24.91 -6.69 -17.12
N GLY A 183 24.08 -5.66 -17.38
CA GLY A 183 23.15 -5.64 -18.51
C GLY A 183 21.91 -6.52 -18.30
N SER A 184 21.69 -7.04 -17.09
CA SER A 184 20.57 -7.94 -16.79
C SER A 184 19.23 -7.22 -16.56
N GLY A 185 19.21 -5.88 -16.53
CA GLY A 185 18.02 -5.09 -16.24
C GLY A 185 16.87 -5.26 -17.25
N THR A 186 17.17 -5.57 -18.52
CA THR A 186 16.16 -5.81 -19.57
C THR A 186 15.84 -7.29 -19.76
N ALA A 187 16.47 -8.19 -19.01
CA ALA A 187 16.31 -9.63 -19.19
C ALA A 187 14.88 -10.12 -18.91
N CYS A 188 14.07 -9.33 -18.21
CA CYS A 188 12.72 -9.66 -17.81
C CYS A 188 11.72 -8.57 -18.19
N ALA A 189 10.98 -8.78 -19.28
CA ALA A 189 9.92 -7.87 -19.73
C ALA A 189 8.65 -7.93 -18.85
N GLY A 190 8.47 -9.00 -18.08
CA GLY A 190 7.34 -9.18 -17.16
C GLY A 190 7.59 -8.63 -15.76
N TRP A 191 6.51 -8.31 -15.05
CA TRP A 191 6.53 -7.99 -13.62
C TRP A 191 5.25 -8.51 -12.95
N PRO A 192 5.30 -9.14 -11.76
CA PRO A 192 6.47 -9.37 -10.91
C PRO A 192 7.34 -10.57 -11.33
N LEU A 193 6.86 -11.43 -12.22
CA LEU A 193 7.57 -12.62 -12.71
C LEU A 193 8.39 -12.33 -13.96
N CYS A 194 9.36 -13.19 -14.27
CA CYS A 194 10.15 -13.12 -15.50
C CYS A 194 9.63 -14.16 -16.50
N GLY A 195 8.48 -13.87 -17.12
CA GLY A 195 7.69 -14.88 -17.82
C GLY A 195 7.09 -15.90 -16.84
N ASP A 196 7.23 -17.18 -17.13
CA ASP A 196 6.77 -18.27 -16.24
C ASP A 196 7.80 -18.67 -15.17
N ARG A 197 8.99 -18.06 -15.18
CA ARG A 197 10.07 -18.38 -14.24
C ARG A 197 9.96 -17.59 -12.95
N VAL A 198 10.05 -18.33 -11.84
CA VAL A 198 9.94 -17.80 -10.47
C VAL A 198 11.23 -18.04 -9.67
N VAL A 199 11.97 -19.11 -9.96
CA VAL A 199 13.18 -19.51 -9.21
C VAL A 199 14.41 -19.38 -10.11
N PRO A 200 15.51 -18.75 -9.64
CA PRO A 200 16.77 -18.74 -10.38
C PRO A 200 17.36 -20.15 -10.45
N THR A 201 17.80 -20.58 -11.63
CA THR A 201 18.32 -21.94 -11.88
C THR A 201 19.82 -21.98 -12.17
N GLY A 202 20.46 -20.82 -12.23
CA GLY A 202 21.88 -20.67 -12.55
C GLY A 202 22.33 -19.22 -12.43
N TRP A 203 23.19 -18.78 -13.34
CA TRP A 203 23.74 -17.43 -13.38
C TRP A 203 23.50 -16.74 -14.74
N THR A 204 22.29 -16.91 -15.29
CA THR A 204 21.87 -16.21 -16.52
C THR A 204 21.38 -14.78 -16.19
N PRO A 205 21.28 -13.87 -17.19
CA PRO A 205 20.72 -12.53 -16.96
C PRO A 205 19.33 -12.54 -16.30
N VAL A 206 18.49 -13.53 -16.65
CA VAL A 206 17.18 -13.71 -16.01
C VAL A 206 17.33 -14.14 -14.54
N ASP A 207 18.28 -15.03 -14.23
CA ASP A 207 18.53 -15.45 -12.86
C ASP A 207 19.01 -14.26 -12.00
N ILE A 208 19.90 -13.43 -12.52
CA ILE A 208 20.40 -12.21 -11.86
C ILE A 208 19.23 -11.26 -11.55
N HIS A 209 18.36 -11.01 -12.54
CA HIS A 209 17.21 -10.15 -12.34
C HIS A 209 16.21 -10.74 -11.32
N LEU A 210 15.97 -12.06 -11.34
CA LEU A 210 15.11 -12.75 -10.36
C LEU A 210 15.71 -12.71 -8.94
N ILE A 211 17.03 -12.89 -8.80
CA ILE A 211 17.74 -12.77 -7.51
C ILE A 211 17.48 -11.41 -6.90
N HIS A 212 17.62 -10.33 -7.68
CA HIS A 212 17.32 -8.98 -7.20
C HIS A 212 15.86 -8.84 -6.72
N ARG A 213 14.88 -9.38 -7.46
CA ARG A 213 13.45 -9.35 -7.06
C ARG A 213 13.17 -10.14 -5.78
N TRP A 214 13.84 -11.28 -5.58
CA TRP A 214 13.74 -12.07 -4.34
C TRP A 214 14.35 -11.35 -3.16
N VAL A 215 15.56 -10.79 -3.32
CA VAL A 215 16.21 -9.98 -2.29
C VAL A 215 15.35 -8.75 -1.96
N ALA A 216 14.72 -8.12 -2.94
CA ALA A 216 13.78 -7.01 -2.73
C ALA A 216 12.59 -7.46 -1.88
N SER A 217 12.00 -8.62 -2.18
CA SER A 217 10.86 -9.16 -1.42
C SER A 217 11.22 -9.47 0.05
N ILE A 218 12.42 -10.00 0.29
CA ILE A 218 12.95 -10.24 1.64
C ILE A 218 13.16 -8.91 2.37
N ALA A 219 13.84 -7.94 1.74
CA ALA A 219 14.09 -6.62 2.32
C ALA A 219 12.79 -5.87 2.64
N THR A 220 11.79 -5.92 1.74
CA THR A 220 10.45 -5.35 1.99
C THR A 220 9.82 -5.98 3.22
N THR A 221 9.85 -7.31 3.33
CA THR A 221 9.29 -8.02 4.48
C THR A 221 9.98 -7.63 5.78
N LEU A 222 11.32 -7.51 5.78
CA LEU A 222 12.09 -7.07 6.94
C LEU A 222 11.76 -5.63 7.36
N ILE A 223 11.63 -4.70 6.41
CA ILE A 223 11.29 -3.30 6.70
C ILE A 223 9.86 -3.19 7.24
N LEU A 224 8.89 -3.90 6.65
CA LEU A 224 7.51 -3.93 7.15
C LEU A 224 7.44 -4.51 8.56
N ALA A 225 8.14 -5.61 8.80
CA ALA A 225 8.25 -6.22 10.12
C ALA A 225 8.91 -5.26 11.13
N LEU A 226 9.97 -4.54 10.71
CA LEU A 226 10.65 -3.54 11.53
C LEU A 226 9.70 -2.41 11.93
N ALA A 227 8.95 -1.84 10.99
CA ALA A 227 7.99 -0.78 11.28
C ALA A 227 6.90 -1.23 12.27
N ILE A 228 6.42 -2.47 12.12
CA ILE A 228 5.46 -3.08 13.07
C ILE A 228 6.12 -3.24 14.44
N GLN A 229 7.34 -3.75 14.51
CA GLN A 229 8.02 -4.05 15.76
C GLN A 229 8.42 -2.78 16.52
N VAL A 230 8.95 -1.77 15.82
CA VAL A 230 9.24 -0.44 16.39
C VAL A 230 7.95 0.17 16.94
N ARG A 231 6.83 0.10 16.22
CA ARG A 231 5.54 0.59 16.73
C ARG A 231 5.06 -0.13 17.98
N ARG A 232 5.40 -1.42 18.15
CA ARG A 232 5.02 -2.23 19.32
C ARG A 232 5.89 -1.94 20.53
N VAL A 233 7.21 -1.88 20.36
CA VAL A 233 8.17 -1.82 21.49
C VAL A 233 8.71 -0.42 21.75
N ARG A 234 8.54 0.51 20.80
CA ARG A 234 8.99 1.91 20.88
C ARG A 234 7.85 2.90 20.68
N SER A 235 6.62 2.56 21.09
CA SER A 235 5.46 3.46 21.01
C SER A 235 5.63 4.75 21.82
N ASP A 236 6.58 4.74 22.76
CA ASP A 236 7.05 5.89 23.55
C ASP A 236 7.84 6.93 22.73
N SER A 237 8.32 6.57 21.54
CA SER A 237 9.08 7.45 20.64
C SER A 237 8.35 7.67 19.31
N PRO A 238 7.48 8.69 19.20
CA PRO A 238 6.79 9.03 17.97
C PRO A 238 7.74 9.30 16.79
N ALA A 239 8.92 9.85 17.06
CA ALA A 239 9.94 10.10 16.04
C ALA A 239 10.48 8.80 15.44
N LEU A 240 10.81 7.80 16.27
CA LEU A 240 11.31 6.50 15.82
C LEU A 240 10.22 5.70 15.08
N VAL A 241 8.99 5.73 15.59
CA VAL A 241 7.83 5.13 14.92
C VAL A 241 7.56 5.81 13.58
N GLY A 242 7.63 7.15 13.53
CA GLY A 242 7.45 7.93 12.31
C GLY A 242 8.51 7.60 11.26
N LEU A 243 9.78 7.54 11.66
CA LEU A 243 10.89 7.18 10.78
C LEU A 243 10.74 5.75 10.22
N ALA A 244 10.46 4.77 11.08
CA ALA A 244 10.29 3.38 10.64
C ALA A 244 9.05 3.20 9.74
N THR A 245 7.94 3.88 10.07
CA THR A 245 6.72 3.85 9.24
C THR A 245 6.94 4.55 7.89
N GLY A 246 7.62 5.70 7.89
CA GLY A 246 8.00 6.41 6.66
C GLY A 246 8.91 5.58 5.77
N GLY A 247 9.92 4.92 6.34
CA GLY A 247 10.78 3.97 5.62
C GLY A 247 10.00 2.79 5.00
N ALA A 248 9.02 2.24 5.71
CA ALA A 248 8.13 1.22 5.17
C ALA A 248 7.27 1.71 4.01
N VAL A 249 6.71 2.92 4.11
CA VAL A 249 5.93 3.54 3.01
C VAL A 249 6.82 3.78 1.80
N LEU A 250 8.02 4.35 2.00
CA LEU A 250 9.00 4.57 0.94
C LEU A 250 9.45 3.26 0.30
N MET A 251 9.64 2.19 1.06
CA MET A 251 9.97 0.87 0.52
C MET A 251 8.86 0.30 -0.36
N VAL A 252 7.58 0.49 0.01
CA VAL A 252 6.45 0.11 -0.85
C VAL A 252 6.46 0.92 -2.13
N ALA A 253 6.67 2.25 -2.05
CA ALA A 253 6.80 3.09 -3.23
C ALA A 253 7.98 2.65 -4.12
N GLN A 254 9.11 2.28 -3.52
CA GLN A 254 10.31 1.81 -4.21
C GLN A 254 10.06 0.54 -5.05
N VAL A 255 9.20 -0.37 -4.57
CA VAL A 255 8.78 -1.56 -5.34
C VAL A 255 8.04 -1.14 -6.62
N PHE A 256 7.20 -0.12 -6.55
CA PHE A 256 6.50 0.41 -7.73
C PHE A 256 7.43 1.18 -8.68
N VAL A 257 8.41 1.93 -8.17
CA VAL A 257 9.45 2.55 -9.01
C VAL A 257 10.27 1.46 -9.72
N GLY A 258 10.57 0.35 -9.04
CA GLY A 258 11.22 -0.82 -9.65
C GLY A 258 10.38 -1.51 -10.72
N ALA A 259 9.06 -1.61 -10.51
CA ALA A 259 8.13 -2.10 -11.52
C ALA A 259 8.07 -1.17 -12.74
N ALA A 260 8.05 0.15 -12.50
CA ALA A 260 8.05 1.16 -13.56
C ALA A 260 9.31 1.10 -14.42
N ASN A 261 10.49 0.77 -13.85
CA ASN A 261 11.69 0.52 -14.65
C ASN A 261 11.48 -0.59 -15.68
N VAL A 262 10.75 -1.66 -15.35
CA VAL A 262 10.45 -2.74 -16.29
C VAL A 262 9.41 -2.29 -17.32
N TRP A 263 8.35 -1.60 -16.89
CA TRP A 263 7.27 -1.17 -17.79
C TRP A 263 7.63 -0.03 -18.74
N MET A 264 8.67 0.74 -18.40
CA MET A 264 9.11 1.92 -19.16
C MET A 264 10.50 1.70 -19.76
N ASP A 265 10.86 0.44 -20.04
CA ASP A 265 12.10 0.06 -20.75
C ASP A 265 13.36 0.73 -20.19
N LEU A 266 13.51 0.69 -18.86
CA LEU A 266 14.62 1.30 -18.11
C LEU A 266 14.81 2.79 -18.41
N ASN A 267 13.69 3.54 -18.50
CA ASN A 267 13.73 5.00 -18.65
C ASN A 267 14.77 5.63 -17.70
N PRO A 268 15.69 6.49 -18.19
CA PRO A 268 16.77 7.02 -17.39
C PRO A 268 16.32 7.74 -16.12
N VAL A 269 15.24 8.52 -16.20
CA VAL A 269 14.69 9.28 -15.07
C VAL A 269 14.15 8.32 -14.01
N ILE A 270 13.44 7.26 -14.41
CA ILE A 270 12.89 6.26 -13.48
C ILE A 270 14.01 5.42 -12.87
N THR A 271 15.04 5.10 -13.64
CA THR A 271 16.20 4.33 -13.16
C THR A 271 16.99 5.12 -12.11
N THR A 272 17.26 6.40 -12.37
CA THR A 272 17.89 7.30 -11.40
C THR A 272 17.00 7.51 -10.17
N ALA A 273 15.69 7.69 -10.35
CA ALA A 273 14.74 7.81 -9.24
C ALA A 273 14.71 6.54 -8.37
N HIS A 274 14.84 5.36 -8.97
CA HIS A 274 14.91 4.09 -8.26
C HIS A 274 16.13 4.04 -7.35
N LEU A 275 17.32 4.43 -7.83
CA LEU A 275 18.51 4.52 -6.98
C LEU A 275 18.31 5.56 -5.87
N ALA A 276 17.84 6.76 -6.21
CA ALA A 276 17.65 7.86 -5.26
C ALA A 276 16.74 7.46 -4.08
N VAL A 277 15.59 6.85 -4.37
CA VAL A 277 14.67 6.38 -3.33
C VAL A 277 15.26 5.20 -2.54
N ALA A 278 16.02 4.29 -3.17
CA ALA A 278 16.72 3.21 -2.47
C ALA A 278 17.72 3.74 -1.43
N THR A 279 18.51 4.74 -1.80
CA THR A 279 19.49 5.39 -0.91
C THR A 279 18.81 6.08 0.27
N ILE A 280 17.64 6.70 0.07
CA ILE A 280 16.83 7.27 1.18
C ILE A 280 16.34 6.16 2.12
N VAL A 281 15.83 5.05 1.57
CA VAL A 281 15.40 3.89 2.38
C VAL A 281 16.56 3.34 3.21
N TRP A 282 17.74 3.21 2.62
CA TRP A 282 18.96 2.78 3.31
C TRP A 282 19.33 3.70 4.47
N GLY A 283 19.46 5.01 4.23
CA GLY A 283 19.76 5.99 5.27
C GLY A 283 18.71 5.99 6.39
N GLY A 284 17.44 5.83 6.04
CA GLY A 284 16.33 5.70 6.99
C GLY A 284 16.43 4.46 7.89
N VAL A 285 16.72 3.29 7.31
CA VAL A 285 16.85 2.03 8.08
C VAL A 285 18.08 2.06 8.99
N VAL A 286 19.22 2.57 8.50
CA VAL A 286 20.43 2.81 9.34
C VAL A 286 20.10 3.74 10.51
N SER A 287 19.35 4.81 10.25
CA SER A 287 18.93 5.76 11.27
C SER A 287 18.01 5.14 12.31
N VAL A 288 17.06 4.28 11.92
CA VAL A 288 16.22 3.51 12.86
C VAL A 288 17.07 2.57 13.72
N ALA A 289 18.01 1.84 13.11
CA ALA A 289 18.89 0.91 13.82
C ALA A 289 19.80 1.62 14.84
N ALA A 290 20.23 2.85 14.52
CA ALA A 290 21.03 3.69 15.40
C ALA A 290 20.20 4.26 16.55
N LEU A 291 19.05 4.87 16.24
CA LEU A 291 18.20 5.51 17.23
C LEU A 291 17.57 4.51 18.22
N ASP A 292 17.18 3.31 17.79
CA ASP A 292 16.67 2.27 18.70
C ASP A 292 17.70 1.90 19.78
N ARG A 293 19.00 1.98 19.45
CA ARG A 293 20.10 1.72 20.39
C ARG A 293 20.46 2.93 21.26
N MET A 294 20.27 4.14 20.76
CA MET A 294 20.66 5.37 21.47
C MET A 294 19.56 5.85 22.42
N LEU A 295 18.29 5.58 22.12
CA LEU A 295 17.16 6.07 22.92
C LEU A 295 16.85 5.12 24.10
N PRO A 296 16.75 5.62 25.34
CA PRO A 296 16.35 4.80 26.48
C PRO A 296 14.94 4.22 26.26
N VAL A 297 14.67 3.04 26.81
CA VAL A 297 13.34 2.41 26.76
C VAL A 297 12.51 2.96 27.92
N SER A 298 11.36 3.59 27.65
CA SER A 298 10.45 4.01 28.72
C SER A 298 9.83 2.80 29.42
N GLU A 299 9.86 2.75 30.75
CA GLU A 299 9.24 1.68 31.56
C GLU A 299 7.71 1.63 31.43
N ARG A 300 7.07 2.64 30.83
CA ARG A 300 5.61 2.67 30.63
C ARG A 300 5.23 1.99 29.32
N VAL A 301 5.25 0.67 29.32
CA VAL A 301 4.54 -0.13 28.30
C VAL A 301 3.12 -0.38 28.80
N PRO A 302 2.07 0.15 28.16
CA PRO A 302 0.71 -0.32 28.43
C PRO A 302 0.69 -1.82 28.16
N ALA A 303 0.19 -2.63 29.10
CA ALA A 303 0.15 -4.08 28.95
C ALA A 303 -0.35 -4.47 27.56
N ALA A 304 0.49 -5.18 26.80
CA ALA A 304 0.17 -5.61 25.45
C ALA A 304 -1.12 -6.44 25.50
N GLN A 305 -2.13 -6.05 24.71
CA GLN A 305 -3.34 -6.85 24.60
C GLN A 305 -2.96 -8.25 24.07
N PRO A 306 -3.60 -9.33 24.58
CA PRO A 306 -3.37 -10.68 24.07
C PRO A 306 -3.51 -10.71 22.54
N ALA A 307 -2.59 -11.38 21.83
CA ALA A 307 -2.57 -11.42 20.36
C ALA A 307 -3.91 -11.82 19.71
N ARG A 308 -4.68 -12.69 20.40
CA ARG A 308 -6.03 -13.11 20.01
C ARG A 308 -7.04 -11.94 19.96
N ARG A 309 -6.92 -10.95 20.86
CA ARG A 309 -7.78 -9.75 20.86
C ARG A 309 -7.44 -8.82 19.70
N VAL A 310 -6.14 -8.69 19.38
CA VAL A 310 -5.67 -7.86 18.26
C VAL A 310 -6.17 -8.38 16.91
N TRP A 311 -5.99 -9.67 16.61
CA TRP A 311 -6.46 -10.28 15.36
C TRP A 311 -7.97 -10.10 15.15
N ARG A 312 -8.76 -10.31 16.21
CA ARG A 312 -10.22 -10.13 16.16
C ARG A 312 -10.59 -8.70 15.81
N ASP A 313 -9.89 -7.71 16.34
CA ASP A 313 -10.17 -6.30 16.08
C ASP A 313 -9.85 -5.91 14.64
N TYR A 314 -8.75 -6.40 14.07
CA TYR A 314 -8.44 -6.20 12.65
C TYR A 314 -9.42 -6.93 11.73
N PHE A 315 -9.85 -8.14 12.08
CA PHE A 315 -10.89 -8.85 11.33
C PHE A 315 -12.24 -8.12 11.36
N VAL A 316 -12.58 -7.45 12.46
CA VAL A 316 -13.80 -6.61 12.52
C VAL A 316 -13.69 -5.39 11.60
N LEU A 317 -12.49 -4.84 11.36
CA LEU A 317 -12.30 -3.72 10.43
C LEU A 317 -12.71 -4.07 9.00
N THR A 318 -12.60 -5.34 8.59
CA THR A 318 -12.93 -5.75 7.21
C THR A 318 -14.43 -5.96 6.98
N LYS A 319 -15.28 -5.84 8.02
CA LYS A 319 -16.73 -6.06 7.98
C LYS A 319 -17.11 -7.41 7.31
N PRO A 320 -16.75 -8.56 7.91
CA PRO A 320 -16.83 -9.87 7.28
C PRO A 320 -18.24 -10.24 6.78
N GLY A 321 -19.30 -9.79 7.45
CA GLY A 321 -20.67 -10.02 6.97
C GLY A 321 -20.99 -9.28 5.66
N VAL A 322 -20.55 -8.04 5.51
CA VAL A 322 -20.71 -7.27 4.26
C VAL A 322 -19.83 -7.88 3.17
N MET A 323 -18.58 -8.18 3.52
CA MET A 323 -17.62 -8.82 2.63
C MET A 323 -18.16 -10.14 2.05
N ALA A 324 -18.72 -11.02 2.88
CA ALA A 324 -19.28 -12.30 2.43
C ALA A 324 -20.40 -12.12 1.40
N LEU A 325 -21.29 -11.15 1.60
CA LEU A 325 -22.38 -10.87 0.66
C LEU A 325 -21.84 -10.33 -0.68
N LEU A 326 -20.88 -9.40 -0.66
CA LEU A 326 -20.24 -8.89 -1.88
C LEU A 326 -19.53 -10.02 -2.63
N LEU A 327 -18.77 -10.86 -1.94
CA LEU A 327 -18.10 -12.02 -2.53
C LEU A 327 -19.09 -13.05 -3.10
N THR A 328 -20.26 -13.21 -2.48
CA THR A 328 -21.32 -14.07 -3.02
C THR A 328 -21.81 -13.56 -4.37
N THR A 329 -22.02 -12.24 -4.50
CA THR A 329 -22.44 -11.64 -5.78
C THR A 329 -21.33 -11.70 -6.85
N THR A 330 -20.06 -11.53 -6.46
CA THR A 330 -18.91 -11.74 -7.33
C THR A 330 -18.85 -13.17 -7.83
N LEU A 331 -18.91 -14.15 -6.92
CA LEU A 331 -18.89 -15.57 -7.26
C LEU A 331 -20.06 -15.95 -8.17
N GLY A 332 -21.27 -15.47 -7.87
CA GLY A 332 -22.44 -15.71 -8.70
C GLY A 332 -22.25 -15.18 -10.13
N ALA A 333 -21.73 -13.96 -10.28
CA ALA A 333 -21.41 -13.41 -11.60
C ALA A 333 -20.31 -14.20 -12.33
N MET A 334 -19.27 -14.66 -11.62
CA MET A 334 -18.21 -15.50 -12.21
C MET A 334 -18.76 -16.82 -12.75
N LEU A 335 -19.59 -17.51 -11.96
CA LEU A 335 -20.19 -18.78 -12.35
C LEU A 335 -21.25 -18.64 -13.45
N PHE A 336 -21.87 -17.46 -13.55
CA PHE A 336 -22.84 -17.17 -14.59
C PHE A 336 -22.18 -16.78 -15.94
N ALA A 337 -21.04 -16.09 -15.90
CA ALA A 337 -20.44 -15.45 -17.09
C ALA A 337 -19.94 -16.43 -18.17
N LYS A 338 -19.60 -17.67 -17.78
CA LYS A 338 -19.27 -18.75 -18.71
C LYS A 338 -20.07 -19.97 -18.26
N ALA A 339 -20.68 -20.70 -19.20
CA ALA A 339 -21.45 -21.91 -18.95
C ALA A 339 -20.54 -23.06 -18.45
N GLY A 340 -20.01 -22.93 -17.23
CA GLY A 340 -19.03 -23.85 -16.65
C GLY A 340 -18.19 -23.22 -15.53
N LEU A 341 -17.44 -24.04 -14.81
CA LEU A 341 -16.60 -23.58 -13.71
C LEU A 341 -15.40 -22.75 -14.22
N PRO A 342 -15.22 -21.52 -13.74
CA PRO A 342 -14.00 -20.75 -14.02
C PRO A 342 -12.75 -21.50 -13.54
N PRO A 343 -11.57 -21.27 -14.17
CA PRO A 343 -10.32 -21.85 -13.68
C PRO A 343 -10.13 -21.55 -12.19
N ALA A 344 -9.78 -22.57 -11.40
CA ALA A 344 -9.66 -22.46 -9.94
C ALA A 344 -8.72 -21.32 -9.51
N ARG A 345 -7.67 -21.07 -10.29
CA ARG A 345 -6.75 -19.93 -10.10
C ARG A 345 -7.48 -18.58 -10.18
N ILE A 346 -8.30 -18.36 -11.21
CA ILE A 346 -9.04 -17.10 -11.40
C ILE A 346 -10.06 -16.94 -10.28
N LEU A 347 -10.82 -17.99 -9.97
CA LEU A 347 -11.78 -17.98 -8.86
C LEU A 347 -11.11 -17.60 -7.53
N PHE A 348 -10.00 -18.27 -7.19
CA PHE A 348 -9.26 -18.00 -5.96
C PHE A 348 -8.77 -16.56 -5.88
N TRP A 349 -8.05 -16.07 -6.89
CA TRP A 349 -7.46 -14.74 -6.86
C TRP A 349 -8.50 -13.62 -6.95
N THR A 350 -9.61 -13.80 -7.67
CA THR A 350 -10.70 -12.83 -7.71
C THR A 350 -11.39 -12.72 -6.35
N LEU A 351 -11.65 -13.84 -5.66
CA LEU A 351 -12.27 -13.80 -4.33
C LEU A 351 -11.33 -13.21 -3.27
N ILE A 352 -10.05 -13.57 -3.29
CA ILE A 352 -9.05 -12.96 -2.40
C ILE A 352 -8.92 -11.46 -2.68
N GLY A 353 -8.79 -11.06 -3.95
CA GLY A 353 -8.77 -9.66 -4.35
C GLY A 353 -10.02 -8.93 -3.86
N GLY A 354 -11.22 -9.46 -4.12
CA GLY A 354 -12.48 -8.85 -3.70
C GLY A 354 -12.61 -8.71 -2.17
N ALA A 355 -12.12 -9.70 -1.42
CA ALA A 355 -12.08 -9.67 0.04
C ALA A 355 -11.17 -8.54 0.55
N LEU A 356 -10.00 -8.39 -0.06
CA LEU A 356 -9.04 -7.34 0.26
C LEU A 356 -9.57 -5.95 -0.13
N ALA A 357 -10.19 -5.79 -1.30
CA ALA A 357 -10.80 -4.52 -1.71
C ALA A 357 -11.92 -4.09 -0.75
N SER A 358 -12.89 -4.98 -0.51
CA SER A 358 -13.99 -4.71 0.43
C SER A 358 -13.46 -4.45 1.85
N GLY A 359 -12.52 -5.27 2.31
CA GLY A 359 -11.93 -5.16 3.64
C GLY A 359 -11.12 -3.88 3.83
N GLY A 360 -10.34 -3.49 2.83
CA GLY A 360 -9.56 -2.25 2.81
C GLY A 360 -10.45 -1.02 2.85
N ALA A 361 -11.45 -0.97 1.96
CA ALA A 361 -12.46 0.09 1.93
C ALA A 361 -13.24 0.19 3.26
N ALA A 362 -13.58 -0.93 3.88
CA ALA A 362 -14.24 -0.99 5.18
C ALA A 362 -13.37 -0.47 6.34
N ALA A 363 -12.07 -0.80 6.34
CA ALA A 363 -11.11 -0.32 7.33
C ALA A 363 -10.87 1.19 7.21
N ILE A 364 -10.74 1.72 5.99
CA ILE A 364 -10.67 3.16 5.72
C ILE A 364 -11.96 3.84 6.17
N ASN A 365 -13.12 3.23 5.93
CA ASN A 365 -14.40 3.76 6.42
C ASN A 365 -14.46 3.85 7.95
N HIS A 366 -13.93 2.87 8.69
CA HIS A 366 -13.81 2.96 10.15
C HIS A 366 -12.87 4.10 10.60
N TYR A 367 -11.83 4.40 9.83
CA TYR A 367 -10.99 5.57 10.06
C TYR A 367 -11.78 6.86 9.85
N LEU A 368 -12.43 7.03 8.69
CA LEU A 368 -13.12 8.26 8.31
C LEU A 368 -14.38 8.55 9.14
N ASP A 369 -15.09 7.52 9.61
CA ASP A 369 -16.31 7.64 10.39
C ASP A 369 -16.06 7.65 11.92
N ARG A 370 -14.81 7.73 12.37
CA ARG A 370 -14.44 7.57 13.79
C ARG A 370 -15.13 8.55 14.75
N ASP A 371 -15.45 9.75 14.28
CA ASP A 371 -16.14 10.81 15.01
C ASP A 371 -17.62 10.48 15.22
N ILE A 372 -18.33 10.12 14.15
CA ILE A 372 -19.75 9.75 14.20
C ILE A 372 -19.97 8.36 14.80
N ASP A 373 -19.03 7.43 14.63
CA ASP A 373 -19.16 6.09 15.18
C ASP A 373 -19.11 6.09 16.72
N ARG A 374 -18.43 7.05 17.35
CA ARG A 374 -18.35 7.16 18.82
C ARG A 374 -19.68 7.46 19.49
N ILE A 375 -20.57 8.16 18.80
CA ILE A 375 -21.85 8.63 19.34
C ILE A 375 -23.02 7.73 18.94
N MET A 376 -22.87 6.89 17.92
CA MET A 376 -23.91 5.96 17.49
C MET A 376 -23.89 4.65 18.32
N THR A 377 -25.04 4.28 18.88
CA THR A 377 -25.21 3.10 19.74
C THR A 377 -24.67 1.81 19.10
N ARG A 378 -24.90 1.65 17.79
CA ARG A 378 -24.47 0.47 17.01
C ARG A 378 -22.95 0.39 16.83
N THR A 379 -22.27 1.52 16.70
CA THR A 379 -20.89 1.56 16.20
C THR A 379 -19.87 2.06 17.21
N ARG A 380 -20.30 2.56 18.38
CA ARG A 380 -19.41 3.01 19.46
C ARG A 380 -18.41 1.96 19.94
N ASN A 381 -18.74 0.68 19.80
CA ASN A 381 -17.88 -0.44 20.18
C ASN A 381 -16.94 -0.92 19.06
N ARG A 382 -16.96 -0.29 17.88
CA ARG A 382 -16.03 -0.63 16.78
C ARG A 382 -14.58 -0.41 17.22
N PRO A 383 -13.61 -1.18 16.66
CA PRO A 383 -12.22 -1.12 17.12
C PRO A 383 -11.61 0.28 17.13
N VAL A 384 -11.88 1.12 16.12
CA VAL A 384 -11.36 2.50 16.05
C VAL A 384 -12.13 3.45 16.97
N ALA A 385 -13.46 3.37 16.96
CA ALA A 385 -14.32 4.23 17.78
C ALA A 385 -14.08 4.01 19.29
N GLY A 386 -13.98 2.75 19.71
CA GLY A 386 -13.70 2.34 21.08
C GLY A 386 -12.23 2.37 21.48
N GLY A 387 -11.34 2.94 20.66
CA GLY A 387 -9.92 3.14 20.98
C GLY A 387 -9.05 1.89 21.04
N ARG A 388 -9.56 0.71 20.64
CA ARG A 388 -8.82 -0.56 20.65
C ARG A 388 -7.80 -0.66 19.51
N VAL A 389 -8.07 0.00 18.38
CA VAL A 389 -7.15 0.18 17.25
C VAL A 389 -7.00 1.66 16.98
N THR A 390 -5.76 2.14 16.88
CA THR A 390 -5.52 3.58 16.61
C THR A 390 -6.02 3.94 15.20
N PRO A 391 -6.49 5.18 14.96
CA PRO A 391 -6.94 5.60 13.63
C PRO A 391 -5.89 5.37 12.54
N VAL A 392 -4.62 5.69 12.83
CA VAL A 392 -3.51 5.50 11.89
C VAL A 392 -3.29 4.02 11.56
N GLN A 393 -3.41 3.10 12.53
CA GLN A 393 -3.33 1.66 12.28
C GLN A 393 -4.42 1.19 11.32
N ALA A 394 -5.66 1.63 11.52
CA ALA A 394 -6.78 1.27 10.67
C ALA A 394 -6.62 1.84 9.25
N LEU A 395 -6.10 3.06 9.12
CA LEU A 395 -5.82 3.68 7.82
C LEU A 395 -4.72 2.93 7.06
N ILE A 396 -3.57 2.67 7.70
CA ILE A 396 -2.47 1.91 7.09
C ILE A 396 -2.97 0.54 6.65
N PHE A 397 -3.64 -0.19 7.54
CA PHE A 397 -4.20 -1.49 7.23
C PHE A 397 -5.16 -1.43 6.03
N GLY A 398 -6.09 -0.48 6.04
CA GLY A 398 -7.06 -0.33 4.96
C GLY A 398 -6.42 0.00 3.61
N VAL A 399 -5.46 0.93 3.57
CA VAL A 399 -4.71 1.28 2.35
C VAL A 399 -3.90 0.09 1.86
N THR A 400 -3.21 -0.63 2.75
CA THR A 400 -2.45 -1.83 2.39
C THR A 400 -3.34 -2.90 1.75
N LEU A 401 -4.51 -3.20 2.33
CA LEU A 401 -5.44 -4.17 1.74
C LEU A 401 -5.97 -3.70 0.37
N SER A 402 -6.30 -2.42 0.23
CA SER A 402 -6.76 -1.86 -1.05
C SER A 402 -5.70 -1.93 -2.15
N VAL A 403 -4.45 -1.54 -1.85
CA VAL A 403 -3.32 -1.64 -2.80
C VAL A 403 -3.04 -3.09 -3.15
N LEU A 404 -2.99 -3.97 -2.15
CA LEU A 404 -2.74 -5.40 -2.36
C LEU A 404 -3.85 -6.02 -3.21
N SER A 405 -5.11 -5.65 -3.01
CA SER A 405 -6.22 -6.11 -3.86
C SER A 405 -6.00 -5.77 -5.32
N VAL A 406 -5.65 -4.52 -5.64
CA VAL A 406 -5.48 -4.08 -7.03
C VAL A 406 -4.29 -4.79 -7.66
N TYR A 407 -3.18 -4.89 -6.92
CA TYR A 407 -2.00 -5.63 -7.34
C TYR A 407 -2.34 -7.10 -7.66
N LEU A 408 -3.00 -7.80 -6.72
CA LEU A 408 -3.33 -9.22 -6.92
C LEU A 408 -4.29 -9.43 -8.09
N MET A 409 -5.30 -8.56 -8.25
CA MET A 409 -6.20 -8.66 -9.40
C MET A 409 -5.50 -8.36 -10.73
N ALA A 410 -4.62 -7.36 -10.79
CA ALA A 410 -3.92 -7.00 -12.01
C ALA A 410 -2.96 -8.11 -12.46
N VAL A 411 -2.26 -8.73 -11.51
CA VAL A 411 -1.24 -9.76 -11.80
C VAL A 411 -1.85 -11.15 -12.01
N PHE A 412 -2.81 -11.54 -11.18
CA PHE A 412 -3.29 -12.93 -11.15
C PHE A 412 -4.68 -13.13 -11.78
N VAL A 413 -5.39 -12.06 -12.13
CA VAL A 413 -6.73 -12.12 -12.75
C VAL A 413 -6.71 -11.45 -14.12
N ASN A 414 -6.88 -10.13 -14.18
CA ASN A 414 -6.70 -9.28 -15.37
C ASN A 414 -6.86 -7.79 -15.01
N THR A 415 -6.42 -6.91 -15.90
CA THR A 415 -6.44 -5.45 -15.72
C THR A 415 -7.85 -4.89 -15.57
N LEU A 416 -8.83 -5.39 -16.33
CA LEU A 416 -10.21 -4.87 -16.28
C LEU A 416 -10.86 -5.11 -14.91
N ALA A 417 -10.75 -6.31 -14.36
CA ALA A 417 -11.24 -6.64 -13.03
C ALA A 417 -10.54 -5.80 -11.95
N ALA A 418 -9.23 -5.57 -12.09
CA ALA A 418 -8.46 -4.73 -11.18
C ALA A 418 -8.94 -3.27 -11.20
N LEU A 419 -9.18 -2.69 -12.39
CA LEU A 419 -9.67 -1.32 -12.55
C LEU A 419 -11.10 -1.16 -12.01
N LEU A 420 -11.99 -2.14 -12.26
CA LEU A 420 -13.34 -2.13 -11.69
C LEU A 420 -13.30 -2.21 -10.16
N SER A 421 -12.46 -3.09 -9.61
CA SER A 421 -12.28 -3.20 -8.16
C SER A 421 -11.72 -1.92 -7.54
N LEU A 422 -10.72 -1.31 -8.19
CA LEU A 422 -10.18 0.00 -7.78
C LEU A 422 -11.26 1.08 -7.83
N ALA A 423 -12.02 1.15 -8.92
CA ALA A 423 -13.11 2.11 -9.07
C ALA A 423 -14.15 1.95 -7.95
N GLY A 424 -14.56 0.73 -7.61
CA GLY A 424 -15.49 0.49 -6.52
C GLY A 424 -14.94 0.85 -5.15
N ASN A 425 -13.65 0.56 -4.92
CA ASN A 425 -12.95 0.95 -3.68
C ASN A 425 -12.91 2.48 -3.52
N LEU A 426 -12.45 3.20 -4.55
CA LEU A 426 -12.38 4.67 -4.56
C LEU A 426 -13.76 5.30 -4.46
N TYR A 427 -14.77 4.77 -5.15
CA TYR A 427 -16.13 5.25 -5.05
C TYR A 427 -16.67 5.10 -3.62
N TYR A 428 -16.41 3.97 -2.96
CA TYR A 428 -16.83 3.78 -1.57
C TYR A 428 -16.14 4.75 -0.60
N VAL A 429 -14.83 4.94 -0.76
CA VAL A 429 -14.03 5.75 0.15
C VAL A 429 -14.26 7.24 -0.09
N VAL A 430 -14.06 7.71 -1.32
CA VAL A 430 -14.09 9.13 -1.66
C VAL A 430 -15.52 9.61 -1.85
N ILE A 431 -16.24 9.02 -2.81
CA ILE A 431 -17.56 9.53 -3.23
C ILE A 431 -18.59 9.27 -2.13
N TYR A 432 -18.69 8.04 -1.64
CA TYR A 432 -19.65 7.73 -0.58
C TYR A 432 -19.19 8.20 0.81
N THR A 433 -18.08 7.68 1.33
CA THR A 433 -17.73 7.86 2.75
C THR A 433 -17.31 9.30 3.09
N MET A 434 -16.42 9.91 2.31
CA MET A 434 -15.95 11.28 2.58
C MET A 434 -17.00 12.34 2.22
N TRP A 435 -17.68 12.17 1.09
CA TRP A 435 -18.57 13.20 0.55
C TRP A 435 -20.05 12.94 0.81
N LEU A 436 -20.68 12.04 0.04
CA LEU A 436 -22.13 11.92 -0.02
C LEU A 436 -22.76 11.59 1.33
N LYS A 437 -22.11 10.72 2.12
CA LYS A 437 -22.63 10.24 3.41
C LYS A 437 -23.08 11.37 4.33
N ARG A 438 -22.33 12.47 4.37
CA ARG A 438 -22.59 13.64 5.22
C ARG A 438 -23.34 14.76 4.49
N ALA A 439 -23.45 14.70 3.16
CA ALA A 439 -23.92 15.83 2.34
C ALA A 439 -25.39 15.71 1.89
N THR A 440 -25.96 14.50 1.74
CA THR A 440 -27.28 14.35 1.10
C THR A 440 -28.12 13.18 1.64
N PRO A 441 -29.47 13.31 1.67
CA PRO A 441 -30.39 12.19 1.91
C PRO A 441 -30.34 11.05 0.90
N GLN A 442 -29.77 11.30 -0.28
CA GLN A 442 -29.56 10.30 -1.32
C GLN A 442 -28.22 9.56 -1.19
N ASN A 443 -27.54 9.71 -0.05
CA ASN A 443 -26.23 9.14 0.22
C ASN A 443 -26.13 7.64 -0.06
N ILE A 444 -27.13 6.86 0.35
CA ILE A 444 -27.18 5.41 0.17
C ILE A 444 -27.56 5.03 -1.27
N VAL A 445 -28.41 5.82 -1.93
CA VAL A 445 -28.82 5.53 -3.31
C VAL A 445 -27.63 5.72 -4.23
N ILE A 446 -27.02 6.91 -4.25
CA ILE A 446 -25.88 7.21 -5.10
C ILE A 446 -24.64 6.42 -4.62
N GLY A 447 -24.43 6.35 -3.30
CA GLY A 447 -23.34 5.55 -2.71
C GLY A 447 -23.44 4.06 -2.98
N GLY A 448 -24.64 3.55 -3.31
CA GLY A 448 -24.89 2.15 -3.63
C GLY A 448 -24.13 1.63 -4.86
N VAL A 449 -23.64 2.52 -5.73
CA VAL A 449 -22.78 2.17 -6.87
C VAL A 449 -21.59 1.33 -6.43
N ALA A 450 -20.92 1.71 -5.34
CA ALA A 450 -19.74 0.98 -4.86
C ALA A 450 -20.06 -0.46 -4.47
N GLY A 451 -21.19 -0.69 -3.79
CA GLY A 451 -21.65 -2.02 -3.40
C GLY A 451 -22.12 -2.87 -4.59
N SER A 452 -22.38 -2.25 -5.73
CA SER A 452 -22.95 -2.89 -6.93
C SER A 452 -21.89 -3.31 -7.96
N ILE A 453 -20.65 -2.85 -7.80
CA ILE A 453 -19.49 -3.21 -8.65
C ILE A 453 -19.04 -4.68 -8.57
N PRO A 454 -19.17 -5.43 -7.46
CA PRO A 454 -18.62 -6.79 -7.36
C PRO A 454 -19.10 -7.79 -8.43
N PRO A 455 -20.37 -7.78 -8.90
CA PRO A 455 -20.78 -8.52 -10.09
C PRO A 455 -20.01 -8.20 -11.36
N LEU A 456 -19.70 -6.91 -11.61
CA LEU A 456 -18.92 -6.49 -12.77
C LEU A 456 -17.50 -7.03 -12.70
N VAL A 457 -16.88 -6.97 -11.52
CA VAL A 457 -15.54 -7.55 -11.26
C VAL A 457 -15.57 -9.05 -11.52
N GLY A 458 -16.58 -9.77 -11.00
CA GLY A 458 -16.70 -11.21 -11.18
C GLY A 458 -16.86 -11.60 -12.66
N TRP A 459 -17.74 -10.91 -13.39
CA TRP A 459 -17.90 -11.14 -14.82
C TRP A 459 -16.61 -10.85 -15.61
N ALA A 460 -15.98 -9.70 -15.38
CA ALA A 460 -14.76 -9.29 -16.06
C ALA A 460 -13.57 -10.21 -15.76
N ALA A 461 -13.50 -10.76 -14.54
CA ALA A 461 -12.47 -11.72 -14.16
C ALA A 461 -12.48 -12.97 -15.06
N VAL A 462 -13.67 -13.42 -15.48
CA VAL A 462 -13.84 -14.63 -16.29
C VAL A 462 -13.81 -14.36 -17.79
N THR A 463 -14.38 -13.23 -18.23
CA THR A 463 -14.62 -12.95 -19.65
C THR A 463 -13.66 -11.94 -20.28
N GLY A 464 -12.96 -11.15 -19.47
CA GLY A 464 -12.12 -10.05 -19.95
C GLY A 464 -12.88 -8.83 -20.49
N ASN A 465 -14.22 -8.80 -20.39
CA ASN A 465 -15.06 -7.67 -20.83
C ASN A 465 -16.17 -7.38 -19.80
N VAL A 466 -17.06 -6.41 -20.09
CA VAL A 466 -18.29 -6.19 -19.31
C VAL A 466 -19.51 -6.43 -20.21
N GLY A 467 -20.22 -7.51 -19.95
CA GLY A 467 -21.44 -7.88 -20.68
C GLY A 467 -22.71 -7.26 -20.09
N LEU A 468 -23.77 -7.20 -20.90
CA LEU A 468 -25.07 -6.70 -20.47
C LEU A 468 -25.64 -7.46 -19.25
N PRO A 469 -25.53 -8.80 -19.12
CA PRO A 469 -26.01 -9.48 -17.91
C PRO A 469 -25.29 -9.03 -16.63
N ALA A 470 -24.00 -8.72 -16.69
CA ALA A 470 -23.25 -8.18 -15.55
C ALA A 470 -23.75 -6.77 -15.16
N ILE A 471 -24.10 -5.94 -16.14
CA ILE A 471 -24.70 -4.63 -15.91
C ILE A 471 -26.07 -4.79 -15.24
N ILE A 472 -26.90 -5.75 -15.66
CA ILE A 472 -28.17 -6.02 -14.98
C ILE A 472 -27.95 -6.50 -13.54
N MET A 473 -26.99 -7.39 -13.30
CA MET A 473 -26.62 -7.81 -11.94
C MET A 473 -26.16 -6.63 -11.07
N PHE A 474 -25.37 -5.71 -11.64
CA PHE A 474 -25.02 -4.45 -11.00
C PHE A 474 -26.27 -3.65 -10.64
N ILE A 475 -27.22 -3.46 -11.57
CA ILE A 475 -28.46 -2.69 -11.33
C ILE A 475 -29.33 -3.39 -10.27
N ILE A 476 -29.37 -4.72 -10.22
CA ILE A 476 -30.09 -5.48 -9.19
C ILE A 476 -29.51 -5.15 -7.81
N VAL A 477 -28.19 -5.23 -7.62
CA VAL A 477 -27.55 -4.90 -6.33
C VAL A 477 -27.76 -3.41 -5.99
N PHE A 478 -27.73 -2.54 -7.00
CA PHE A 478 -27.96 -1.10 -6.85
C PHE A 478 -29.40 -0.83 -6.37
N ALA A 479 -30.41 -1.38 -7.04
CA ALA A 479 -31.83 -1.23 -6.68
C ALA A 479 -32.17 -1.90 -5.34
N TRP A 480 -31.44 -2.95 -4.97
CA TRP A 480 -31.54 -3.62 -3.67
C TRP A 480 -31.01 -2.78 -2.51
N THR A 481 -30.02 -1.92 -2.75
CA THR A 481 -29.32 -1.17 -1.71
C THR A 481 -30.27 -0.26 -0.91
N PRO A 482 -31.12 0.59 -1.52
CA PRO A 482 -32.04 1.46 -0.78
C PRO A 482 -33.05 0.72 0.12
N PRO A 483 -33.83 -0.28 -0.34
CA PRO A 483 -34.79 -0.98 0.51
C PRO A 483 -34.09 -1.73 1.66
N HIS A 484 -32.87 -2.24 1.46
CA HIS A 484 -32.06 -2.85 2.51
C HIS A 484 -31.65 -1.84 3.59
N PHE A 485 -30.94 -0.78 3.21
CA PHE A 485 -30.36 0.19 4.16
C PHE A 485 -31.41 1.06 4.84
N TRP A 486 -32.46 1.46 4.13
CA TRP A 486 -33.53 2.23 4.74
C TRP A 486 -34.37 1.38 5.70
N ALA A 487 -34.55 0.09 5.45
CA ALA A 487 -35.15 -0.80 6.44
C ALA A 487 -34.28 -0.93 7.70
N LEU A 488 -32.95 -0.99 7.57
CA LEU A 488 -32.04 -0.91 8.72
C LEU A 488 -32.20 0.41 9.49
N ALA A 489 -32.31 1.53 8.78
CA ALA A 489 -32.49 2.84 9.36
C ALA A 489 -33.83 2.96 10.11
N LEU A 490 -34.93 2.45 9.56
CA LEU A 490 -36.25 2.40 10.22
C LEU A 490 -36.29 1.43 11.40
N PHE A 491 -35.63 0.27 11.29
CA PHE A 491 -35.49 -0.67 12.39
C PHE A 491 -34.77 -0.03 13.59
N ARG A 492 -33.81 0.86 13.33
CA ARG A 492 -33.01 1.56 14.34
C ARG A 492 -33.45 3.01 14.60
N SER A 493 -34.57 3.47 14.03
CA SER A 493 -34.96 4.89 14.11
C SER A 493 -35.21 5.36 15.55
N LYS A 494 -35.58 4.44 16.45
CA LYS A 494 -35.78 4.71 17.88
C LYS A 494 -34.54 5.23 18.60
N THR A 495 -33.33 4.83 18.21
CA THR A 495 -32.10 5.34 18.83
C THR A 495 -31.71 6.71 18.30
N ARG A 496 -32.36 7.18 17.22
CA ARG A 496 -32.03 8.43 16.50
C ARG A 496 -30.54 8.60 16.21
N ASP A 497 -29.79 7.49 16.12
CA ASP A 497 -28.31 7.48 16.01
C ASP A 497 -27.82 8.34 14.85
N TYR A 498 -28.48 8.27 13.67
CA TYR A 498 -28.10 9.07 12.50
C TYR A 498 -28.36 10.57 12.68
N ALA A 499 -29.50 10.94 13.27
CA ALA A 499 -29.83 12.33 13.54
C ALA A 499 -28.90 12.93 14.60
N ALA A 500 -28.61 12.17 15.67
CA ALA A 500 -27.64 12.56 16.69
C ALA A 500 -26.23 12.76 16.12
N ALA A 501 -25.86 12.00 15.08
CA ALA A 501 -24.59 12.11 14.39
C ALA A 501 -24.56 13.14 13.25
N GLY A 502 -25.64 13.91 13.03
CA GLY A 502 -25.72 14.88 11.95
C GLY A 502 -25.66 14.25 10.55
N VAL A 503 -25.92 12.94 10.43
CA VAL A 503 -25.94 12.25 9.14
C VAL A 503 -27.34 12.40 8.55
N PRO A 504 -27.51 13.04 7.37
CA PRO A 504 -28.82 13.29 6.77
C PRO A 504 -29.38 12.00 6.15
N MET A 505 -29.58 10.94 6.92
CA MET A 505 -30.18 9.69 6.44
C MET A 505 -31.64 9.94 6.04
N TYR A 506 -32.15 9.27 5.00
CA TYR A 506 -33.48 9.52 4.44
C TYR A 506 -34.63 9.65 5.48
N PRO A 507 -34.77 8.75 6.49
CA PRO A 507 -35.80 8.89 7.51
C PRO A 507 -35.59 10.07 8.46
N ALA A 508 -34.34 10.50 8.67
CA ALA A 508 -34.02 11.65 9.51
C ALA A 508 -34.42 12.99 8.85
N VAL A 509 -34.48 13.03 7.52
CA VAL A 509 -34.81 14.25 6.76
C VAL A 509 -36.25 14.27 6.28
N TYR A 510 -36.74 13.16 5.68
CA TYR A 510 -38.08 13.09 5.10
C TYR A 510 -39.09 12.31 5.95
N GLY A 511 -38.66 11.76 7.08
CA GLY A 511 -39.51 11.02 7.99
C GLY A 511 -39.77 9.57 7.59
N ASP A 512 -40.26 8.80 8.57
CA ASP A 512 -40.46 7.36 8.44
C ASP A 512 -41.53 7.01 7.40
N ALA A 513 -42.57 7.85 7.21
CA ALA A 513 -43.63 7.60 6.23
C ALA A 513 -43.12 7.62 4.79
N LYS A 514 -42.39 8.67 4.39
CA LYS A 514 -41.79 8.78 3.05
C LYS A 514 -40.74 7.70 2.82
N THR A 515 -39.98 7.35 3.85
CA THR A 515 -39.01 6.25 3.75
C THR A 515 -39.69 4.93 3.40
N ARG A 516 -40.80 4.59 4.05
CA ARG A 516 -41.54 3.35 3.74
C ARG A 516 -42.09 3.34 2.32
N GLN A 517 -42.53 4.49 1.82
CA GLN A 517 -42.95 4.65 0.42
C GLN A 517 -41.78 4.37 -0.53
N GLN A 518 -40.59 4.92 -0.27
CA GLN A 518 -39.41 4.69 -1.10
C GLN A 518 -38.93 3.23 -1.04
N ILE A 519 -38.95 2.59 0.14
CA ILE A 519 -38.64 1.16 0.26
C ILE A 519 -39.56 0.34 -0.67
N PHE A 520 -40.86 0.63 -0.69
CA PHE A 520 -41.80 -0.05 -1.58
C PHE A 520 -41.48 0.19 -3.06
N ILE A 521 -41.27 1.45 -3.48
CA ILE A 521 -40.95 1.81 -4.87
C ILE A 521 -39.68 1.10 -5.34
N TYR A 522 -38.57 1.19 -4.59
CA TYR A 522 -37.32 0.54 -4.97
C TYR A 522 -37.42 -0.99 -4.93
N THR A 523 -38.29 -1.57 -4.08
CA THR A 523 -38.55 -3.02 -4.10
C THR A 523 -39.24 -3.43 -5.40
N LEU A 524 -40.19 -2.64 -5.91
CA LEU A 524 -40.81 -2.91 -7.22
C LEU A 524 -39.79 -2.81 -8.36
N LEU A 525 -38.97 -1.75 -8.36
CA LEU A 525 -37.89 -1.59 -9.34
C LEU A 525 -36.93 -2.78 -9.31
N LEU A 526 -36.51 -3.21 -8.12
CA LEU A 526 -35.66 -4.39 -7.93
C LEU A 526 -36.26 -5.65 -8.57
N VAL A 527 -37.55 -5.92 -8.31
CA VAL A 527 -38.23 -7.10 -8.89
C VAL A 527 -38.28 -6.99 -10.41
N ILE A 528 -38.68 -5.84 -10.96
CA ILE A 528 -38.71 -5.61 -12.41
C ILE A 528 -37.32 -5.85 -13.02
N THR A 529 -36.27 -5.23 -12.46
CA THR A 529 -34.89 -5.40 -12.93
C THR A 529 -34.45 -6.87 -12.86
N SER A 530 -34.81 -7.60 -11.80
CA SER A 530 -34.43 -9.02 -11.68
C SER A 530 -35.03 -9.89 -12.78
N LEU A 531 -36.22 -9.54 -13.29
CA LEU A 531 -36.90 -10.26 -14.36
C LEU A 531 -36.36 -9.93 -15.75
N LEU A 532 -35.61 -8.83 -15.91
CA LEU A 532 -34.99 -8.46 -17.19
C LEU A 532 -33.99 -9.51 -17.70
N LEU A 533 -33.39 -10.30 -16.80
CA LEU A 533 -32.52 -11.42 -17.17
C LEU A 533 -33.26 -12.53 -17.93
N VAL A 534 -34.57 -12.64 -17.74
CA VAL A 534 -35.42 -13.60 -18.46
C VAL A 534 -35.91 -13.00 -19.78
N PHE A 535 -36.53 -11.82 -19.72
CA PHE A 535 -37.04 -11.12 -20.90
C PHE A 535 -36.78 -9.62 -20.78
N PRO A 536 -36.19 -8.96 -21.79
CA PRO A 536 -35.89 -9.46 -23.14
C PRO A 536 -34.51 -10.13 -23.30
N LEU A 537 -33.65 -10.16 -22.27
CA LEU A 537 -32.25 -10.62 -22.45
C LEU A 537 -32.10 -12.11 -22.73
N GLN A 538 -33.05 -12.95 -22.30
CA GLN A 538 -32.96 -14.42 -22.43
C GLN A 538 -31.64 -15.00 -21.86
N ALA A 539 -31.09 -14.34 -20.85
CA ALA A 539 -29.84 -14.74 -20.20
C ALA A 539 -30.08 -15.84 -19.14
N ASN A 540 -31.28 -15.88 -18.58
CA ASN A 540 -31.80 -16.91 -17.68
C ASN A 540 -33.13 -17.46 -18.19
N GLY A 541 -33.45 -18.71 -17.84
CA GLY A 541 -34.67 -19.39 -18.23
C GLY A 541 -35.77 -19.38 -17.16
N LEU A 542 -36.72 -20.30 -17.32
CA LEU A 542 -37.96 -20.34 -16.54
C LEU A 542 -37.75 -20.80 -15.08
N LEU A 543 -36.68 -21.55 -14.78
CA LEU A 543 -36.39 -21.96 -13.40
C LEU A 543 -35.97 -20.74 -12.58
N TYR A 544 -35.07 -19.90 -13.11
CA TYR A 544 -34.76 -18.61 -12.49
C TYR A 544 -35.99 -17.71 -12.38
N PHE A 545 -36.83 -17.63 -13.43
CA PHE A 545 -38.07 -16.86 -13.40
C PHE A 545 -38.96 -17.24 -12.20
N GLY A 546 -39.24 -18.53 -12.02
CA GLY A 546 -40.08 -19.02 -10.92
C GLY A 546 -39.51 -18.66 -9.54
N ILE A 547 -38.21 -18.87 -9.33
CA ILE A 547 -37.55 -18.54 -8.07
C ILE A 547 -37.52 -17.02 -7.83
N ALA A 548 -37.16 -16.23 -8.84
CA ALA A 548 -37.12 -14.77 -8.76
C ALA A 548 -38.51 -14.18 -8.49
N ALA A 549 -39.57 -14.72 -9.10
CA ALA A 549 -40.94 -14.30 -8.88
C ALA A 549 -41.40 -14.56 -7.44
N VAL A 550 -41.09 -15.74 -6.88
CA VAL A 550 -41.43 -16.07 -5.47
C VAL A 550 -40.65 -15.18 -4.51
N LEU A 551 -39.32 -15.09 -4.68
CA LEU A 551 -38.47 -14.26 -3.84
C LEU A 551 -38.89 -12.79 -3.88
N GLY A 552 -39.19 -12.28 -5.08
CA GLY A 552 -39.64 -10.91 -5.32
C GLY A 552 -41.01 -10.64 -4.74
N GLY A 553 -41.96 -11.56 -4.93
CA GLY A 553 -43.31 -11.49 -4.38
C GLY A 553 -43.31 -11.40 -2.85
N VAL A 554 -42.50 -12.22 -2.18
CA VAL A 554 -42.32 -12.15 -0.71
C VAL A 554 -41.68 -10.82 -0.29
N PHE A 555 -40.72 -10.30 -1.05
CA PHE A 555 -40.11 -8.98 -0.77
C PHE A 555 -41.17 -7.87 -0.87
N VAL A 556 -41.91 -7.82 -1.96
CA VAL A 556 -42.99 -6.85 -2.19
C VAL A 556 -44.05 -6.96 -1.09
N HIS A 557 -44.46 -8.17 -0.72
CA HIS A 557 -45.40 -8.37 0.38
C HIS A 557 -44.90 -7.77 1.70
N LYS A 558 -43.63 -8.01 2.07
CA LYS A 558 -43.02 -7.41 3.27
C LYS A 558 -42.95 -5.89 3.18
N ALA A 559 -42.63 -5.33 2.01
CA ALA A 559 -42.62 -3.88 1.80
C ALA A 559 -44.03 -3.26 1.93
N VAL A 560 -45.07 -3.94 1.40
CA VAL A 560 -46.47 -3.53 1.56
C VAL A 560 -46.91 -3.59 3.02
N LEU A 561 -46.56 -4.65 3.76
CA LEU A 561 -46.86 -4.74 5.19
C LEU A 561 -46.23 -3.59 5.97
N LEU A 562 -44.94 -3.29 5.70
CA LEU A 562 -44.24 -2.19 6.34
C LEU A 562 -44.91 -0.84 6.01
N LEU A 563 -45.35 -0.64 4.77
CA LEU A 563 -46.06 0.56 4.33
C LEU A 563 -47.42 0.71 5.04
N ARG A 564 -48.21 -0.36 5.12
CA ARG A 564 -49.59 -0.35 5.62
C ARG A 564 -49.73 -0.46 7.15
N ARG A 565 -48.70 -0.93 7.87
CA ARG A 565 -48.77 -1.18 9.33
C ARG A 565 -47.72 -0.35 10.10
N PRO A 566 -47.82 0.99 10.13
CA PRO A 566 -46.86 1.88 10.82
C PRO A 566 -46.64 1.52 12.29
N ALA A 567 -47.70 1.10 13.00
CA ALA A 567 -47.63 0.74 14.42
C ALA A 567 -46.66 -0.43 14.70
N GLN A 568 -46.38 -1.28 13.71
CA GLN A 568 -45.49 -2.45 13.82
C GLN A 568 -44.12 -2.22 13.17
N GLN A 569 -43.78 -0.98 12.81
CA GLN A 569 -42.61 -0.64 11.99
C GLN A 569 -41.29 -1.29 12.45
N PRO A 570 -40.87 -1.24 13.73
CA PRO A 570 -39.57 -1.79 14.12
C PRO A 570 -39.42 -3.29 13.83
N LEU A 571 -40.50 -4.06 14.03
CA LEU A 571 -40.52 -5.51 13.78
C LEU A 571 -40.52 -5.80 12.27
N LEU A 572 -41.36 -5.11 11.51
CA LEU A 572 -41.48 -5.28 10.07
C LEU A 572 -40.22 -4.82 9.33
N ALA A 573 -39.62 -3.71 9.74
CA ALA A 573 -38.36 -3.20 9.19
C ALA A 573 -37.20 -4.15 9.47
N ARG A 574 -37.13 -4.74 10.68
CA ARG A 574 -36.15 -5.79 10.99
C ARG A 574 -36.36 -7.03 10.11
N SER A 575 -37.60 -7.49 9.95
CA SER A 575 -37.93 -8.66 9.13
C SER A 575 -37.55 -8.44 7.67
N LEU A 576 -37.87 -7.28 7.10
CA LEU A 576 -37.52 -6.91 5.73
C LEU A 576 -36.00 -6.78 5.55
N PHE A 577 -35.30 -6.13 6.48
CA PHE A 577 -33.84 -6.04 6.48
C PHE A 577 -33.18 -7.43 6.48
N MET A 578 -33.60 -8.34 7.36
CA MET A 578 -33.04 -9.70 7.37
C MET A 578 -33.36 -10.46 6.09
N TYR A 579 -34.61 -10.40 5.63
CA TYR A 579 -35.05 -11.02 4.38
C TYR A 579 -34.26 -10.52 3.17
N SER A 580 -33.96 -9.22 3.10
CA SER A 580 -33.22 -8.65 1.98
C SER A 580 -31.80 -9.24 1.81
N ASN A 581 -31.13 -9.67 2.90
CA ASN A 581 -29.84 -10.36 2.79
C ASN A 581 -30.00 -11.75 2.14
N TYR A 582 -31.00 -12.51 2.59
CA TYR A 582 -31.31 -13.82 2.03
C TYR A 582 -31.78 -13.72 0.59
N TYR A 583 -32.64 -12.75 0.28
CA TYR A 583 -33.14 -12.48 -1.06
C TYR A 583 -31.98 -12.35 -2.06
N LEU A 584 -31.00 -11.49 -1.76
CA LEU A 584 -29.91 -11.22 -2.70
C LEU A 584 -29.04 -12.47 -2.91
N ALA A 585 -28.69 -13.17 -1.83
CA ALA A 585 -27.88 -14.39 -1.91
C ALA A 585 -28.61 -15.51 -2.69
N LEU A 586 -29.89 -15.73 -2.40
CA LEU A 586 -30.70 -16.75 -3.07
C LEU A 586 -30.99 -16.40 -4.54
N LEU A 587 -31.16 -15.12 -4.86
CA LEU A 587 -31.37 -14.67 -6.24
C LEU A 587 -30.13 -14.94 -7.11
N PHE A 588 -28.93 -14.60 -6.62
CA PHE A 588 -27.68 -14.91 -7.33
C PHE A 588 -27.44 -16.42 -7.43
N LEU A 589 -27.77 -17.19 -6.38
CA LEU A 589 -27.72 -18.65 -6.46
C LEU A 589 -28.67 -19.19 -7.53
N ALA A 590 -29.89 -18.67 -7.62
CA ALA A 590 -30.86 -19.06 -8.64
C ALA A 590 -30.36 -18.75 -10.06
N MET A 591 -29.72 -17.58 -10.27
CA MET A 591 -29.12 -17.23 -11.56
C MET A 591 -28.09 -18.28 -12.01
N VAL A 592 -27.23 -18.71 -11.07
CA VAL A 592 -26.18 -19.71 -11.32
C VAL A 592 -26.79 -21.09 -11.58
N VAL A 593 -27.70 -21.56 -10.72
CA VAL A 593 -28.32 -22.89 -10.85
C VAL A 593 -29.05 -23.02 -12.18
N ASP A 594 -29.87 -22.04 -12.54
CA ASP A 594 -30.59 -22.02 -13.81
C ASP A 594 -29.63 -22.01 -15.01
N ARG A 595 -28.55 -21.22 -14.95
CA ARG A 595 -27.53 -21.20 -16.00
C ARG A 595 -26.77 -22.52 -16.14
N LEU A 596 -26.50 -23.22 -15.04
CA LEU A 596 -25.83 -24.52 -15.05
C LEU A 596 -26.74 -25.66 -15.50
N VAL A 597 -28.05 -25.54 -15.30
CA VAL A 597 -29.04 -26.53 -15.75
C VAL A 597 -29.39 -26.35 -17.23
N LEU A 598 -29.30 -25.13 -17.75
CA LEU A 598 -29.57 -24.80 -19.17
C LEU A 598 -28.32 -24.88 -20.08
N ALA A 599 -27.13 -24.91 -19.50
CA ALA A 599 -25.84 -25.11 -20.17
C ALA A 599 -25.62 -26.58 -20.52
#